data_AF-A0A962BEX4-F1
#
_entry.id   AF-A0A962BEX4-F1
#
_cell.length_a   1.000
_cell.length_b   1.000
_cell.length_c   1.000
_cell.angle_alpha   90.00
_cell.angle_beta   90.00
_cell.angle_gamma   90.00
#
_symmetry.space_group_name_H-M   'P 1'
#
loop_
_entity.id
_entity.type
_entity.pdbx_description
1 polymer ?
#
loop_
_entity_poly.entity_id
_entity_poly.type
_entity_poly.pdbx_seq_one_letter_code
_entity_poly.pdbx_strand_id
1 'polypeptide(L)'
;MIRFLLFALLFLTTFPLYARAQESAPAPQENVSVDPGPAADLDRRRALALEMHAIRPAADQVMAAIAAMAVNVPEDKQAAFVEQLRGALDFDALTALSVDAMVETFTTPELEKMVAYFGSPEAASISEKLPVYQAIVEPEISKMIDEALMISRTGAAATGLE
;
A
#
# COMPACT_ATOMS: atom_id res chain seq x y z
N MET A 1 -5.77 22.31 -18.78
CA MET A 1 -5.72 20.92 -18.28
C MET A 1 -4.30 20.61 -17.84
N ILE A 2 -3.90 21.15 -16.69
CA ILE A 2 -2.57 20.97 -16.10
C ILE A 2 -2.86 20.62 -14.64
N ARG A 3 -2.78 19.33 -14.28
CA ARG A 3 -2.79 18.83 -12.89
C ARG A 3 -2.74 17.30 -12.91
N PHE A 4 -1.58 16.74 -13.25
CA PHE A 4 -1.20 15.39 -12.80
C PHE A 4 0.32 15.13 -12.87
N LEU A 5 1.11 16.21 -12.95
CA LEU A 5 2.55 16.13 -13.13
C LEU A 5 3.20 17.06 -12.10
N LEU A 6 3.18 16.62 -10.85
CA LEU A 6 4.00 17.15 -9.75
C LEU A 6 3.84 16.26 -8.51
N PHE A 7 4.34 15.03 -8.60
CA PHE A 7 4.86 14.31 -7.42
C PHE A 7 6.01 13.38 -7.86
N ALA A 8 6.92 13.95 -8.64
CA ALA A 8 8.23 13.38 -8.92
C ALA A 8 9.23 14.53 -8.99
N LEU A 9 10.24 14.47 -8.13
CA LEU A 9 11.44 15.32 -8.08
C LEU A 9 11.30 16.77 -7.54
N LEU A 10 11.55 16.93 -6.24
CA LEU A 10 12.18 18.13 -5.68
C LEU A 10 12.84 17.82 -4.32
N PHE A 11 13.83 16.92 -4.31
CA PHE A 11 14.85 16.86 -3.27
C PHE A 11 16.10 17.56 -3.79
N LEU A 12 16.08 18.89 -3.83
CA LEU A 12 17.29 19.71 -3.88
C LEU A 12 16.95 21.14 -3.48
N THR A 13 17.84 21.71 -2.65
CA THR A 13 17.80 23.01 -1.96
C THR A 13 17.04 22.95 -0.61
N THR A 14 17.70 22.81 0.52
CA THR A 14 18.63 23.81 1.08
C THR A 14 19.47 23.15 2.19
N PHE A 15 20.79 23.20 2.06
CA PHE A 15 21.70 23.02 3.19
C PHE A 15 21.73 24.34 3.98
N PRO A 16 21.22 24.41 5.21
CA PRO A 16 21.83 25.29 6.19
C PRO A 16 23.15 24.65 6.65
N LEU A 17 24.22 25.36 6.29
CA LEU A 17 25.55 25.31 6.87
C LEU A 17 25.49 24.95 8.37
N TYR A 18 26.28 23.95 8.75
CA TYR A 18 26.58 23.57 10.12
C TYR A 18 26.79 24.78 11.04
N ALA A 19 25.93 24.93 12.05
CA ALA A 19 26.22 25.72 13.25
C ALA A 19 25.58 25.04 14.48
N ARG A 20 26.30 24.02 14.97
CA ARG A 20 26.48 23.68 16.39
C ARG A 20 25.22 23.69 17.28
N ALA A 21 24.56 22.55 17.39
CA ALA A 21 24.03 22.04 18.66
C ALA A 21 23.95 20.50 18.59
N GLN A 22 24.51 19.83 19.57
CA GLN A 22 24.68 18.38 19.65
C GLN A 22 23.48 17.79 20.39
N GLU A 23 22.62 17.04 19.69
CA GLU A 23 21.66 16.02 20.20
C GLU A 23 20.71 15.69 19.04
N SER A 24 20.55 14.49 18.49
CA SER A 24 20.85 13.11 18.89
C SER A 24 21.02 12.34 17.57
N ALA A 25 21.93 11.36 17.52
CA ALA A 25 21.99 10.46 16.36
C ALA A 25 20.61 9.76 16.22
N PRO A 26 20.08 9.56 15.00
CA PRO A 26 18.93 8.68 14.85
C PRO A 26 19.32 7.31 15.44
N ALA A 27 18.50 6.81 16.35
CA ALA A 27 18.71 5.51 16.98
C ALA A 27 18.96 4.45 15.88
N PRO A 28 19.86 3.48 16.11
CA PRO A 28 19.97 2.34 15.21
C PRO A 28 18.56 1.77 15.03
N GLN A 29 18.11 1.63 13.78
CA GLN A 29 16.89 0.89 13.49
C GLN A 29 17.09 -0.48 14.11
N GLU A 30 16.31 -0.77 15.15
CA GLU A 30 16.23 -2.08 15.78
C GLU A 30 16.02 -3.06 14.63
N ASN A 31 17.00 -3.93 14.37
CA ASN A 31 16.77 -4.99 13.41
C ASN A 31 15.52 -5.71 13.92
N VAL A 32 14.50 -5.88 13.08
CA VAL A 32 13.47 -6.84 13.40
C VAL A 32 14.20 -8.16 13.32
N SER A 33 14.62 -8.66 14.48
CA SER A 33 15.35 -9.91 14.58
C SER A 33 14.42 -10.99 14.06
N VAL A 34 14.68 -11.44 12.83
CA VAL A 34 13.99 -12.56 12.22
C VAL A 34 14.43 -13.79 13.00
N ASP A 35 13.61 -14.23 13.95
CA ASP A 35 13.80 -15.53 14.59
C ASP A 35 13.34 -16.60 13.59
N PRO A 36 14.28 -17.38 13.00
CA PRO A 36 13.90 -18.42 12.05
C PRO A 36 13.06 -19.52 12.70
N GLY A 37 13.01 -19.58 14.04
CA GLY A 37 12.28 -20.61 14.76
C GLY A 37 12.84 -22.03 14.51
N PRO A 38 12.27 -23.05 15.16
CA PRO A 38 12.61 -24.45 14.91
C PRO A 38 12.23 -24.89 13.48
N ALA A 39 12.90 -25.90 12.91
CA ALA A 39 12.57 -26.42 11.56
C ALA A 39 11.09 -26.85 11.40
N ALA A 40 10.49 -27.45 12.44
CA ALA A 40 9.06 -27.80 12.44
C ALA A 40 8.13 -26.56 12.40
N ASP A 41 8.59 -25.42 12.93
CA ASP A 41 7.88 -24.16 12.85
C ASP A 41 7.95 -23.57 11.43
N LEU A 42 9.11 -23.67 10.76
CA LEU A 42 9.28 -23.25 9.36
C LEU A 42 8.36 -24.00 8.39
N ASP A 43 8.24 -25.32 8.54
CA ASP A 43 7.33 -26.13 7.71
C ASP A 43 5.86 -25.70 7.91
N ARG A 44 5.48 -25.41 9.17
CA ARG A 44 4.13 -24.93 9.50
C ARG A 44 3.86 -23.54 8.92
N ARG A 45 4.81 -22.61 9.04
CA ARG A 45 4.72 -21.28 8.42
C ARG A 45 4.57 -21.39 6.90
N ARG A 46 5.33 -22.29 6.25
CA ARG A 46 5.24 -22.48 4.80
C ARG A 46 3.87 -23.00 4.37
N ALA A 47 3.30 -23.96 5.10
CA ALA A 47 1.95 -24.45 4.83
C ALA A 47 0.90 -23.34 4.95
N LEU A 48 0.97 -22.51 5.99
CA LEU A 48 0.04 -21.40 6.19
C LEU A 48 0.23 -20.28 5.16
N ALA A 49 1.46 -20.00 4.73
CA ALA A 49 1.73 -19.04 3.66
C ALA A 49 1.12 -19.49 2.32
N LEU A 50 1.20 -20.79 2.00
CA LEU A 50 0.53 -21.36 0.83
C LEU A 50 -0.99 -21.28 0.94
N GLU A 51 -1.55 -21.55 2.12
CA GLU A 51 -3.00 -21.39 2.38
C GLU A 51 -3.43 -19.93 2.22
N MET A 52 -2.64 -18.98 2.71
CA MET A 52 -2.86 -17.55 2.49
C MET A 52 -2.89 -17.18 1.02
N HIS A 53 -2.01 -17.76 0.20
CA HIS A 53 -2.02 -17.53 -1.24
C HIS A 53 -3.16 -18.21 -1.98
N ALA A 54 -3.73 -19.29 -1.43
CA ALA A 54 -4.97 -19.87 -1.94
C ALA A 54 -6.18 -18.96 -1.65
N ILE A 55 -6.19 -18.25 -0.51
CA ILE A 55 -7.26 -17.30 -0.14
C ILE A 55 -7.08 -15.96 -0.87
N ARG A 56 -5.84 -15.47 -0.95
CA ARG A 56 -5.47 -14.16 -1.52
C ARG A 56 -4.23 -14.29 -2.39
N PRO A 57 -4.37 -14.69 -3.66
CA PRO A 57 -3.25 -14.83 -4.58
C PRO A 57 -2.45 -13.53 -4.72
N ALA A 58 -1.11 -13.64 -4.79
CA ALA A 58 -0.26 -12.47 -5.07
C ALA A 58 -0.54 -11.90 -6.47
N ALA A 59 -0.81 -12.79 -7.43
CA ALA A 59 -1.12 -12.43 -8.80
C ALA A 59 -2.33 -11.48 -8.89
N ASP A 60 -3.39 -11.75 -8.14
CA ASP A 60 -4.60 -10.93 -8.14
C ASP A 60 -4.32 -9.51 -7.65
N GLN A 61 -3.45 -9.35 -6.64
CA GLN A 61 -3.05 -8.04 -6.13
C GLN A 61 -2.26 -7.25 -7.16
N VAL A 62 -1.34 -7.90 -7.88
CA VAL A 62 -0.58 -7.28 -8.95
C VAL A 62 -1.47 -6.93 -10.14
N MET A 63 -2.41 -7.81 -10.52
CA MET A 63 -3.37 -7.53 -11.58
C MET A 63 -4.31 -6.38 -11.24
N ALA A 64 -4.75 -6.26 -9.99
CA ALA A 64 -5.52 -5.11 -9.53
C ALA A 64 -4.71 -3.80 -9.63
N ALA A 65 -3.42 -3.83 -9.28
CA ALA A 65 -2.53 -2.68 -9.44
C ALA A 65 -2.35 -2.29 -10.91
N ILE A 66 -2.14 -3.28 -11.80
CA ILE A 66 -2.06 -3.06 -13.24
C ILE A 66 -3.35 -2.43 -13.78
N ALA A 67 -4.52 -2.91 -13.34
CA ALA A 67 -5.81 -2.35 -13.73
C ALA A 67 -5.97 -0.89 -13.27
N ALA A 68 -5.57 -0.57 -12.04
CA ALA A 68 -5.58 0.80 -11.53
C ALA A 68 -4.64 1.73 -12.33
N MET A 69 -3.49 1.22 -12.78
CA MET A 69 -2.58 1.96 -13.64
C MET A 69 -3.17 2.21 -15.03
N ALA A 70 -3.89 1.24 -15.58
CA ALA A 70 -4.48 1.31 -16.92
C ALA A 70 -5.46 2.49 -17.08
N VAL A 71 -6.10 2.95 -16.01
CA VAL A 71 -6.99 4.12 -16.02
C VAL A 71 -6.29 5.39 -16.55
N ASN A 72 -4.95 5.48 -16.44
CA ASN A 72 -4.16 6.62 -16.92
C ASN A 72 -3.76 6.51 -18.40
N VAL A 73 -4.14 5.43 -19.09
CA VAL A 73 -3.87 5.17 -20.50
C VAL A 73 -5.16 5.47 -21.31
N PRO A 74 -5.06 5.95 -22.57
CA PRO A 74 -6.24 6.09 -23.44
C PRO A 74 -7.09 4.82 -23.47
N GLU A 75 -8.41 4.98 -23.38
CA GLU A 75 -9.39 3.89 -23.20
C GLU A 75 -9.22 2.77 -24.24
N ASP A 76 -8.96 3.14 -25.50
CA ASP A 76 -8.72 2.24 -26.63
C ASP A 76 -7.44 1.40 -26.51
N LYS A 77 -6.54 1.76 -25.57
CA LYS A 77 -5.25 1.10 -25.33
C LYS A 77 -5.17 0.39 -23.99
N GLN A 78 -6.14 0.57 -23.09
CA GLN A 78 -6.07 0.02 -21.73
C GLN A 78 -5.97 -1.51 -21.74
N ALA A 79 -6.78 -2.19 -22.54
CA ALA A 79 -6.74 -3.65 -22.62
C ALA A 79 -5.38 -4.17 -23.11
N ALA A 80 -4.81 -3.55 -24.15
CA ALA A 80 -3.50 -3.92 -24.66
C ALA A 80 -2.38 -3.66 -23.64
N PHE A 81 -2.48 -2.56 -22.88
CA PHE A 81 -1.54 -2.23 -21.81
C PHE A 81 -1.56 -3.27 -20.67
N VAL A 82 -2.76 -3.67 -20.21
CA VAL A 82 -2.92 -4.71 -19.19
C VAL A 82 -2.31 -6.03 -19.67
N GLU A 83 -2.63 -6.44 -20.89
CA GLU A 83 -2.11 -7.69 -21.47
C GLU A 83 -0.59 -7.68 -21.65
N GLN A 84 -0.03 -6.54 -22.06
CA GLN A 84 1.42 -6.40 -22.20
C GLN A 84 2.13 -6.55 -20.84
N LEU A 85 1.61 -5.92 -19.77
CA LEU A 85 2.20 -6.07 -18.45
C LEU A 85 2.01 -7.47 -17.88
N ARG A 86 0.81 -8.06 -18.06
CA ARG A 86 0.53 -9.44 -17.67
C ARG A 86 1.52 -10.42 -18.31
N GLY A 87 1.79 -10.27 -19.61
CA GLY A 87 2.73 -11.13 -20.34
C GLY A 87 4.21 -10.90 -20.00
N ALA A 88 4.55 -9.77 -19.37
CA ALA A 88 5.93 -9.43 -18.99
C ALA A 88 6.31 -9.90 -17.58
N LEU A 89 5.34 -10.34 -16.77
CA LEU A 89 5.54 -10.72 -15.38
C LEU A 89 5.53 -12.24 -15.20
N ASP A 90 6.45 -12.73 -14.36
CA ASP A 90 6.47 -14.13 -13.93
C ASP A 90 5.67 -14.26 -12.62
N PHE A 91 4.41 -14.68 -12.75
CA PHE A 91 3.50 -14.83 -11.61
C PHE A 91 3.83 -16.02 -10.71
N ASP A 92 4.51 -17.04 -11.24
CA ASP A 92 4.95 -18.20 -10.45
C ASP A 92 6.13 -17.79 -9.56
N ALA A 93 7.10 -17.08 -10.12
CA ALA A 93 8.21 -16.50 -9.36
C ALA A 93 7.72 -15.48 -8.31
N LEU A 94 6.74 -14.64 -8.67
CA LEU A 94 6.11 -13.71 -7.71
C LEU A 94 5.47 -14.46 -6.54
N THR A 95 4.73 -15.53 -6.82
CA THR A 95 4.06 -16.32 -5.78
C THR A 95 5.06 -17.01 -4.88
N ALA A 96 6.12 -17.61 -5.46
CA ALA A 96 7.20 -18.22 -4.69
C ALA A 96 7.90 -17.20 -3.77
N LEU A 97 8.26 -16.03 -4.32
CA LEU A 97 8.84 -14.93 -3.56
C LEU A 97 7.94 -14.50 -2.40
N SER A 98 6.64 -14.36 -2.65
CA SER A 98 5.68 -13.94 -1.64
C SER A 98 5.52 -14.99 -0.53
N VAL A 99 5.48 -16.28 -0.87
CA VAL A 99 5.46 -17.38 0.12
C VAL A 99 6.71 -17.33 0.99
N ASP A 100 7.89 -17.24 0.38
CA ASP A 100 9.16 -17.22 1.13
C ASP A 100 9.22 -15.99 2.04
N ALA A 101 8.81 -14.81 1.54
CA ALA A 101 8.73 -13.59 2.34
C ALA A 101 7.77 -13.72 3.54
N MET A 102 6.63 -14.40 3.37
CA MET A 102 5.69 -14.64 4.47
C MET A 102 6.28 -15.56 5.54
N VAL A 103 7.01 -16.60 5.14
CA VAL A 103 7.68 -17.54 6.07
C VAL A 103 8.76 -16.82 6.89
N GLU A 104 9.52 -15.95 6.25
CA GLU A 104 10.59 -15.18 6.89
C GLU A 104 10.05 -14.07 7.80
N THR A 105 8.92 -13.45 7.44
CA THR A 105 8.42 -12.25 8.14
C THR A 105 7.50 -12.59 9.30
N PHE A 106 6.66 -13.61 9.17
CA PHE A 106 5.58 -13.87 10.11
C PHE A 106 5.83 -15.15 10.91
N THR A 107 5.42 -15.12 12.18
CA THR A 107 5.39 -16.30 13.03
C THR A 107 4.19 -17.19 12.73
N THR A 108 4.24 -18.46 13.17
CA THR A 108 3.09 -19.38 13.03
C THR A 108 1.78 -18.80 13.58
N PRO A 109 1.71 -18.26 14.82
CA PRO A 109 0.46 -17.70 15.35
C PRO A 109 -0.09 -16.50 14.57
N GLU A 110 0.77 -15.73 13.92
CA GLU A 110 0.37 -14.60 13.07
C GLU A 110 -0.23 -15.09 11.76
N LEU A 111 0.45 -16.04 11.10
CA LEU A 111 -0.06 -16.66 9.87
C LEU A 111 -1.38 -17.39 10.09
N GLU A 112 -1.55 -18.08 11.22
CA GLU A 112 -2.82 -18.72 11.59
C GLU A 112 -3.95 -17.70 11.72
N LYS A 113 -3.69 -16.55 12.35
CA LYS A 113 -4.67 -15.46 12.47
C LYS A 113 -4.98 -14.83 11.12
N MET A 114 -3.98 -14.68 10.25
CA MET A 114 -4.18 -14.18 8.90
C MET A 114 -5.09 -15.12 8.10
N VAL A 115 -4.79 -16.42 8.10
CA VAL A 115 -5.62 -17.44 7.43
C VAL A 115 -7.05 -17.41 7.96
N ALA A 116 -7.22 -17.42 9.28
CA ALA A 116 -8.54 -17.41 9.92
C ALA A 116 -9.34 -16.15 9.58
N TYR A 117 -8.70 -14.98 9.59
CA TYR A 117 -9.37 -13.72 9.26
C TYR A 117 -9.71 -13.67 7.78
N PHE A 118 -8.73 -13.80 6.89
CA PHE A 118 -8.94 -13.62 5.46
C PHE A 118 -9.79 -14.73 4.83
N GLY A 119 -9.81 -15.94 5.42
CA GLY A 119 -10.68 -17.03 5.01
C GLY A 119 -12.13 -16.92 5.53
N SER A 120 -12.44 -15.92 6.36
CA SER A 120 -13.78 -15.76 6.92
C SER A 120 -14.78 -15.16 5.92
N PRO A 121 -16.07 -15.55 5.99
CA PRO A 121 -17.12 -14.91 5.16
C PRO A 121 -17.27 -13.41 5.48
N GLU A 122 -16.97 -13.00 6.70
CA GLU A 122 -16.96 -11.59 7.10
C GLU A 122 -15.87 -10.80 6.37
N ALA A 123 -14.64 -11.33 6.25
CA ALA A 123 -13.57 -10.66 5.52
C ALA A 123 -13.86 -10.54 4.02
N ALA A 124 -14.51 -11.54 3.43
CA ALA A 124 -15.01 -11.47 2.05
C ALA A 124 -16.04 -10.34 1.91
N SER A 125 -17.04 -10.30 2.80
CA SER A 125 -18.07 -9.24 2.79
C SER A 125 -17.49 -7.84 3.03
N ILE A 126 -16.49 -7.70 3.90
CA ILE A 126 -15.77 -6.43 4.12
C ILE A 126 -15.06 -6.00 2.83
N SER A 127 -14.36 -6.93 2.17
CA SER A 127 -13.63 -6.64 0.93
C SER A 127 -14.55 -6.16 -0.20
N GLU A 128 -15.75 -6.72 -0.31
CA GLU A 128 -16.77 -6.27 -1.28
C GLU A 128 -17.36 -4.88 -0.95
N LYS A 129 -17.52 -4.57 0.35
CA LYS A 129 -18.17 -3.33 0.80
C LYS A 129 -17.21 -2.14 0.90
N LEU A 130 -15.90 -2.38 1.05
CA LEU A 130 -14.91 -1.31 1.20
C LEU A 130 -14.90 -0.33 0.00
N PRO A 131 -14.91 -0.78 -1.27
CA PRO A 131 -15.00 0.13 -2.41
C PRO A 131 -16.30 0.94 -2.43
N VAL A 132 -17.42 0.34 -2.02
CA VAL A 132 -18.72 1.05 -1.92
C VAL A 132 -18.66 2.14 -0.86
N TYR A 133 -18.09 1.82 0.31
CA TYR A 133 -17.85 2.79 1.37
C TYR A 133 -16.94 3.94 0.90
N GLN A 134 -15.84 3.62 0.21
CA GLN A 134 -14.92 4.63 -0.35
C GLN A 134 -15.64 5.55 -1.35
N ALA A 135 -16.43 4.98 -2.27
CA ALA A 135 -17.19 5.75 -3.26
C ALA A 135 -18.21 6.73 -2.62
N ILE A 136 -18.67 6.46 -1.40
CA ILE A 136 -19.55 7.36 -0.64
C ILE A 136 -18.74 8.47 0.06
N VAL A 137 -17.60 8.13 0.65
CA VAL A 137 -16.85 9.04 1.53
C VAL A 137 -15.89 9.95 0.75
N GLU A 138 -15.27 9.48 -0.33
CA GLU A 138 -14.28 10.23 -1.10
C GLU A 138 -14.78 11.58 -1.65
N PRO A 139 -16.01 11.70 -2.20
CA PRO A 139 -16.52 12.98 -2.68
C PRO A 139 -16.68 14.02 -1.55
N GLU A 140 -17.11 13.58 -0.36
CA GLU A 140 -17.27 14.46 0.80
C GLU A 140 -15.91 14.93 1.34
N ILE A 141 -14.92 14.04 1.40
CA ILE A 141 -13.53 14.43 1.73
C ILE A 141 -13.01 15.46 0.73
N SER A 142 -13.22 15.23 -0.57
CA SER A 142 -12.76 16.14 -1.62
C SER A 142 -13.39 17.53 -1.48
N LYS A 143 -14.70 17.57 -1.23
CA LYS A 143 -15.43 18.81 -0.97
C LYS A 143 -14.87 19.57 0.25
N MET A 144 -14.63 18.88 1.37
CA MET A 144 -14.06 19.49 2.57
C MET A 144 -12.64 20.07 2.33
N ILE A 145 -11.82 19.37 1.53
CA ILE A 145 -10.50 19.85 1.14
C ILE A 145 -10.61 21.10 0.27
N ASP A 146 -11.51 21.10 -0.72
CA ASP A 146 -11.73 22.25 -1.60
C ASP A 146 -12.21 23.49 -0.83
N GLU A 147 -13.11 23.30 0.14
CA GLU A 147 -13.57 24.37 1.05
C GLU A 147 -12.41 24.93 1.89
N ALA A 148 -11.59 24.05 2.49
CA ALA A 148 -10.43 24.46 3.28
C ALA A 148 -9.40 25.23 2.45
N LEU A 149 -9.14 24.79 1.21
CA LEU A 149 -8.25 25.48 0.28
C LEU A 149 -8.81 26.83 -0.14
N MET A 150 -10.13 26.97 -0.29
CA MET A 150 -10.76 28.26 -0.58
C MET A 150 -10.57 29.24 0.59
N ILE A 151 -10.82 28.81 1.83
CA ILE A 151 -10.62 29.63 3.04
C ILE A 151 -9.16 30.09 3.16
N SER A 152 -8.20 29.19 2.95
CA SER A 152 -6.78 29.51 2.99
C SER A 152 -6.39 30.57 1.95
N ARG A 153 -6.97 30.52 0.75
CA ARG A 153 -6.70 31.47 -0.33
C ARG A 153 -7.37 32.83 -0.13
N THR A 154 -8.52 32.88 0.53
CA THR A 154 -9.29 34.14 0.71
C THR A 154 -8.91 34.91 1.98
N GLY A 155 -8.05 34.38 2.85
CA GLY A 155 -7.60 35.07 4.05
C GLY A 155 -8.71 35.37 5.08
N ALA A 156 -9.89 34.76 4.92
CA ALA A 156 -11.10 35.12 5.68
C ALA A 156 -11.07 34.74 7.18
N ALA A 157 -9.95 34.21 7.69
CA ALA A 157 -9.73 33.95 9.11
C ALA A 157 -8.82 34.97 9.81
N ALA A 158 -8.46 36.07 9.14
CA ALA A 158 -7.57 37.09 9.70
C ALA A 158 -8.25 38.43 10.04
N THR A 159 -9.55 38.49 10.32
CA THR A 159 -10.21 39.67 10.92
C THR A 159 -11.57 39.29 11.48
N GLY A 160 -11.66 38.91 12.75
CA GLY A 160 -12.93 38.57 13.39
C GLY A 160 -12.92 38.60 14.91
N LEU A 161 -11.94 39.27 15.52
CA LEU A 161 -11.90 39.59 16.94
C LEU A 161 -11.42 41.03 17.10
N GLU A 162 -12.34 41.98 16.93
CA GLU A 162 -12.35 43.26 17.65
C GLU A 162 -13.79 43.55 18.10
#